data_AF-A0A2I2FU22-F1
#
_entry.id   AF-A0A2I2FU22-F1
#
_cell.length_a   1.000
_cell.length_b   1.000
_cell.length_c   1.000
_cell.angle_alpha   90.00
_cell.angle_beta   90.00
_cell.angle_gamma   90.00
#
_symmetry.space_group_name_H-M   'P 1'
#
loop_
_entity.id
_entity.type
_entity.pdbx_description
1 polymer ?
#
loop_
_entity_poly.entity_id
_entity_poly.type
_entity_poly.pdbx_seq_one_letter_code
_entity_poly.pdbx_strand_id
1 'polypeptide(L)'
;MNGVLAGRGPEESLVTARSHVSRLTSSARPNGDPSADINQFRDDVEAFLNARHPLGSENTGPAPSSPLASAKLVKSTTWNKSPDSVYNVRWATSSDNTNTVPAYYLRYQSISIQGNQVPFVDIPARREADFLFTGELAGCSLVVVRRGDGLRVYHDSRYCSSVLYDNVVMAVDYCDYREAYEDPVLRKFDPATVFMHCQNGTWKLYAQFLQENEQHSGEVARGDVPECKRVLRYRDRDHFVVKTQYVAPDIEADREVLYQELKKIAIEYLGAANVPTTQDAEFADFAPNQPPSLSNPAVARTEALRQAMVQHGLENIFKQKVAEKKEEAAQQKGRPVDPTLDLHRVHQRLELAFRVFLKRLSDSKSTDATYLWLKLKQAQNLQAVVAE
;
A
#
# COMPACT_ATOMS: atom_id res chain seq x y z
N MET A 1 36.86 -15.95 -65.25
CA MET A 1 37.33 -17.33 -64.96
C MET A 1 37.93 -17.32 -63.57
N ASN A 2 37.49 -18.28 -62.76
CA ASN A 2 37.69 -18.39 -61.32
C ASN A 2 39.17 -18.57 -60.93
N GLY A 3 39.53 -18.01 -59.77
CA GLY A 3 40.74 -18.33 -59.01
C GLY A 3 40.45 -18.19 -57.53
N VAL A 4 40.50 -19.32 -56.82
CA VAL A 4 40.12 -19.53 -55.41
C VAL A 4 41.39 -19.49 -54.55
N LEU A 5 41.31 -18.93 -53.32
CA LEU A 5 41.65 -19.58 -52.03
C LEU A 5 42.14 -18.62 -50.92
N ALA A 6 41.45 -18.76 -49.77
CA ALA A 6 41.94 -18.84 -48.38
C ALA A 6 42.63 -17.64 -47.68
N GLY A 7 41.86 -16.97 -46.81
CA GLY A 7 41.97 -17.06 -45.34
C GLY A 7 43.23 -16.55 -44.62
N ARG A 8 43.07 -15.47 -43.84
CA ARG A 8 43.51 -15.25 -42.44
C ARG A 8 43.15 -13.81 -42.01
N GLY A 9 42.54 -13.63 -40.83
CA GLY A 9 42.42 -12.31 -40.18
C GLY A 9 43.77 -11.86 -39.58
N PRO A 10 43.84 -10.84 -38.69
CA PRO A 10 42.78 -9.99 -38.12
C PRO A 10 43.06 -8.48 -38.32
N GLU A 11 42.07 -7.60 -38.16
CA GLU A 11 42.28 -6.28 -37.53
C GLU A 11 40.96 -5.57 -37.23
N GLU A 12 40.98 -4.88 -36.10
CA GLU A 12 39.90 -4.19 -35.44
C GLU A 12 39.37 -3.01 -36.27
N SER A 13 38.05 -2.87 -36.36
CA SER A 13 37.44 -1.56 -36.61
C SER A 13 36.15 -1.41 -35.82
N LEU A 14 36.23 -0.48 -34.86
CA LEU A 14 35.12 0.11 -34.13
C LEU A 14 34.16 0.81 -35.11
N VAL A 15 32.95 0.28 -35.29
CA VAL A 15 31.77 1.08 -35.65
C VAL A 15 30.56 0.58 -34.87
N THR A 16 30.15 1.43 -33.93
CA THR A 16 28.89 1.57 -33.20
C THR A 16 27.69 0.79 -33.73
N ALA A 17 27.35 -0.33 -33.08
CA ALA A 17 26.02 -0.92 -33.12
C ALA A 17 25.24 -0.47 -31.88
N ARG A 18 24.38 0.55 -32.03
CA ARG A 18 23.29 0.80 -31.08
C ARG A 18 22.20 -0.23 -31.36
N SER A 19 22.29 -1.39 -30.72
CA SER A 19 21.21 -2.37 -30.68
C SER A 19 20.19 -1.97 -29.60
N HIS A 20 18.92 -2.21 -29.94
CA HIS A 20 17.75 -2.01 -29.12
C HIS A 20 17.91 -2.50 -27.68
N VAL A 21 17.54 -1.65 -26.73
CA VAL A 21 17.06 -2.10 -25.42
C VAL A 21 15.66 -1.55 -25.22
N SER A 22 14.68 -2.30 -25.72
CA SER A 22 13.33 -2.30 -25.17
C SER A 22 13.44 -2.73 -23.70
N ARG A 23 13.35 -1.80 -22.76
CA ARG A 23 13.25 -2.14 -21.33
C ARG A 23 11.84 -2.62 -21.03
N LEU A 24 11.71 -3.94 -21.14
CA LEU A 24 10.98 -4.84 -20.25
C LEU A 24 9.62 -4.33 -19.76
N THR A 25 8.61 -4.64 -20.58
CA THR A 25 7.28 -5.04 -20.12
C THR A 25 7.39 -5.99 -18.93
N SER A 26 6.63 -5.70 -17.87
CA SER A 26 6.42 -6.56 -16.71
C SER A 26 6.14 -8.00 -17.11
N SER A 27 7.03 -8.92 -16.75
CA SER A 27 6.79 -10.36 -16.89
C SER A 27 5.70 -10.77 -15.89
N ALA A 28 4.55 -11.22 -16.42
CA ALA A 28 3.53 -11.90 -15.65
C ALA A 28 4.14 -13.16 -15.02
N ARG A 29 4.10 -13.29 -13.69
CA ARG A 29 4.43 -14.54 -13.00
C ARG A 29 3.40 -15.61 -13.41
N PRO A 30 3.80 -16.89 -13.57
CA PRO A 30 2.87 -17.95 -13.96
C PRO A 30 1.71 -18.07 -12.96
N ASN A 31 0.48 -18.14 -13.47
CA ASN A 31 -0.72 -18.45 -12.70
C ASN A 31 -0.59 -19.89 -12.18
N GLY A 32 -0.10 -20.07 -10.95
CA GLY A 32 0.04 -21.40 -10.35
C GLY A 32 -1.28 -22.18 -10.27
N ASP A 33 -1.16 -23.47 -9.96
CA ASP A 33 -2.30 -24.40 -9.95
C ASP A 33 -3.34 -24.02 -8.87
N PRO A 34 -4.65 -24.12 -9.18
CA PRO A 34 -5.72 -23.90 -8.20
C PRO A 34 -5.62 -24.88 -7.00
N SER A 35 -5.59 -24.37 -5.77
CA SER A 35 -5.64 -25.20 -4.57
C SER A 35 -7.07 -25.64 -4.24
N ALA A 36 -7.25 -26.91 -3.87
CA ALA A 36 -8.52 -27.45 -3.37
C ALA A 36 -9.00 -26.75 -2.08
N ASP A 37 -8.09 -26.10 -1.36
CA ASP A 37 -8.35 -25.35 -0.11
C ASP A 37 -9.32 -24.17 -0.29
N ILE A 38 -9.54 -23.70 -1.53
CA ILE A 38 -10.60 -22.72 -1.82
C ILE A 38 -11.97 -23.19 -1.37
N ASN A 39 -12.23 -24.51 -1.36
CA ASN A 39 -13.50 -25.06 -0.90
C ASN A 39 -13.64 -24.89 0.61
N GLN A 40 -12.58 -25.18 1.38
CA GLN A 40 -12.57 -24.94 2.82
C GLN A 40 -12.72 -23.44 3.14
N PHE A 41 -12.02 -22.59 2.38
CA PHE A 41 -12.14 -21.14 2.52
C PHE A 41 -13.56 -20.64 2.24
N ARG A 42 -14.24 -21.18 1.22
CA ARG A 42 -15.67 -20.89 0.94
C ARG A 42 -16.58 -21.33 2.08
N ASP A 43 -16.37 -22.54 2.58
CA ASP A 43 -17.30 -23.15 3.53
C ASP A 43 -17.20 -22.50 4.92
N ASP A 44 -15.98 -22.13 5.36
CA ASP A 44 -15.75 -21.41 6.60
C ASP A 44 -14.51 -20.50 6.51
N VAL A 45 -14.72 -19.24 6.10
CA VAL A 45 -13.67 -18.22 5.98
C VAL A 45 -12.95 -18.00 7.32
N GLU A 46 -13.70 -17.91 8.42
CA GLU A 46 -13.13 -17.57 9.72
C GLU A 46 -12.27 -18.73 10.25
N ALA A 47 -12.77 -19.96 10.17
CA ALA A 47 -11.97 -21.13 10.52
C ALA A 47 -10.75 -21.28 9.61
N PHE A 48 -10.88 -21.00 8.30
CA PHE A 48 -9.76 -21.05 7.37
C PHE A 48 -8.65 -20.04 7.74
N LEU A 49 -9.02 -18.79 8.01
CA LEU A 49 -8.06 -17.76 8.41
C LEU A 49 -7.44 -18.08 9.78
N ASN A 50 -8.25 -18.51 10.77
CA ASN A 50 -7.80 -18.93 12.10
C ASN A 50 -6.91 -20.18 12.07
N ALA A 51 -7.10 -21.06 11.08
CA ALA A 51 -6.24 -22.22 10.82
C ALA A 51 -4.88 -21.84 10.21
N ARG A 52 -4.51 -20.55 10.23
CA ARG A 52 -3.19 -20.03 9.86
C ARG A 52 -2.92 -20.08 8.36
N HIS A 53 -3.95 -19.85 7.55
CA HIS A 53 -3.88 -19.75 6.09
C HIS A 53 -4.08 -18.29 5.62
N PRO A 54 -3.07 -17.41 5.77
CA PRO A 54 -3.22 -16.01 5.38
C PRO A 54 -3.34 -15.85 3.86
N LEU A 55 -4.12 -14.83 3.45
CA LEU A 55 -4.16 -14.38 2.08
C LEU A 55 -3.02 -13.39 1.82
N GLY A 56 -2.12 -13.81 0.95
CA GLY A 56 -1.00 -13.04 0.47
C GLY A 56 -1.39 -11.90 -0.43
N SER A 57 -0.45 -10.98 -0.52
CA SER A 57 -0.60 -9.65 -1.12
C SER A 57 -0.10 -9.60 -2.57
N GLU A 58 0.49 -10.70 -3.06
CA GLU A 58 0.96 -10.76 -4.44
C GLU A 58 -0.22 -10.79 -5.40
N ASN A 59 -0.58 -9.58 -5.86
CA ASN A 59 -1.41 -9.24 -7.01
C ASN A 59 -2.31 -10.39 -7.43
N THR A 60 -3.62 -10.25 -7.19
CA THR A 60 -4.61 -10.87 -8.08
C THR A 60 -4.07 -10.72 -9.49
N GLY A 61 -3.94 -11.82 -10.24
CA GLY A 61 -3.23 -11.84 -11.54
C GLY A 61 -3.79 -10.84 -12.56
N PRO A 62 -3.56 -11.00 -13.86
CA PRO A 62 -4.21 -10.12 -14.83
C PRO A 62 -5.71 -9.95 -14.51
N ALA A 63 -6.13 -8.70 -14.36
CA ALA A 63 -7.49 -8.36 -13.97
C ALA A 63 -8.49 -9.01 -14.93
N PRO A 64 -9.61 -9.57 -14.43
CA PRO A 64 -10.63 -10.10 -15.29
C PRO A 64 -11.25 -8.95 -16.11
N SER A 65 -11.70 -9.26 -17.31
CA SER A 65 -12.42 -8.31 -18.17
C SER A 65 -13.83 -7.99 -17.64
N SER A 66 -14.35 -8.80 -16.72
CA SER A 66 -15.68 -8.67 -16.13
C SER A 66 -15.58 -8.41 -14.62
N PRO A 67 -16.46 -7.56 -14.05
CA PRO A 67 -16.61 -7.40 -12.60
C PRO A 67 -17.01 -8.69 -11.87
N LEU A 68 -17.61 -9.66 -12.57
CA LEU A 68 -17.89 -11.00 -12.05
C LEU A 68 -16.99 -12.01 -12.77
N ALA A 69 -16.20 -12.77 -12.02
CA ALA A 69 -15.27 -13.75 -12.55
C ALA A 69 -15.07 -14.91 -11.57
N SER A 70 -14.36 -15.96 -12.00
CA SER A 70 -13.97 -17.05 -11.11
C SER A 70 -12.60 -16.76 -10.48
N ALA A 71 -12.53 -16.81 -9.16
CA ALA A 71 -11.30 -16.69 -8.38
C ALA A 71 -10.79 -18.08 -7.93
N LYS A 72 -9.49 -18.18 -7.67
CA LYS A 72 -8.81 -19.36 -7.14
C LYS A 72 -7.79 -18.95 -6.07
N LEU A 73 -7.52 -19.86 -5.12
CA LEU A 73 -6.35 -19.75 -4.25
C LEU A 73 -5.18 -20.45 -4.89
N VAL A 74 -4.01 -19.81 -4.89
CA VAL A 74 -2.75 -20.40 -5.31
C VAL A 74 -1.77 -20.37 -4.15
N LYS A 75 -1.26 -21.53 -3.76
CA LYS A 75 -0.29 -21.65 -2.67
C LYS A 75 1.05 -21.02 -3.08
N SER A 76 1.54 -20.09 -2.27
CA SER A 76 2.82 -19.40 -2.52
C SER A 76 3.99 -20.35 -2.28
N THR A 77 4.83 -20.55 -3.30
CA THR A 77 6.06 -21.35 -3.23
C THR A 77 7.31 -20.51 -2.97
N THR A 78 7.21 -19.18 -3.11
CA THR A 78 8.32 -18.24 -2.91
C THR A 78 8.55 -17.90 -1.44
N TRP A 79 7.59 -18.22 -0.58
CA TRP A 79 7.69 -18.04 0.87
C TRP A 79 8.43 -19.20 1.55
N ASN A 80 9.64 -19.47 1.05
CA ASN A 80 10.50 -20.53 1.56
C ASN A 80 10.96 -20.19 2.98
N LYS A 81 10.39 -20.90 3.97
CA LYS A 81 10.81 -21.09 5.39
C LYS A 81 9.71 -20.88 6.44
N SER A 82 8.43 -20.82 6.09
CA SER A 82 7.35 -20.99 7.08
C SER A 82 6.69 -22.36 6.91
N PRO A 83 6.38 -23.10 8.00
CA PRO A 83 5.65 -24.37 7.93
C PRO A 83 4.20 -24.22 7.42
N ASP A 84 3.76 -22.99 7.14
CA ASP A 84 2.38 -22.67 6.78
C ASP A 84 2.28 -22.06 5.38
N SER A 85 1.20 -22.40 4.71
CA SER A 85 0.92 -22.04 3.32
C SER A 85 0.30 -20.66 3.25
N VAL A 86 0.98 -19.69 2.64
CA VAL A 86 0.35 -18.41 2.24
C VAL A 86 -0.40 -18.64 0.93
N TYR A 87 -1.64 -18.17 0.82
CA TYR A 87 -2.44 -18.29 -0.39
C TYR A 87 -2.56 -16.95 -1.10
N ASN A 88 -2.29 -16.88 -2.40
CA ASN A 88 -2.62 -15.71 -3.19
C ASN A 88 -3.95 -15.92 -3.90
N VAL A 89 -4.84 -14.94 -3.84
CA VAL A 89 -6.04 -14.93 -4.67
C VAL A 89 -5.64 -14.62 -6.11
N ARG A 90 -6.07 -15.43 -7.06
CA ARG A 90 -5.85 -15.24 -8.50
C ARG A 90 -7.15 -15.43 -9.27
N TRP A 91 -7.22 -14.85 -10.46
CA TRP A 91 -8.35 -15.05 -11.35
C TRP A 91 -8.13 -16.30 -12.19
N ALA A 92 -9.17 -17.10 -12.33
CA ALA A 92 -9.17 -18.33 -13.10
C ALA A 92 -9.04 -18.04 -14.59
N THR A 93 -8.28 -18.87 -15.30
CA THR A 93 -8.20 -18.86 -16.77
C THR A 93 -9.13 -19.91 -17.36
N SER A 94 -9.29 -19.92 -18.69
CA SER A 94 -10.09 -20.94 -19.40
C SER A 94 -9.61 -22.38 -19.18
N SER A 95 -8.37 -22.58 -18.72
CA SER A 95 -7.80 -23.88 -18.38
C SER A 95 -8.12 -24.33 -16.95
N ASP A 96 -8.56 -23.44 -16.08
CA ASP A 96 -8.92 -23.74 -14.70
C ASP A 96 -10.37 -24.26 -14.65
N ASN A 97 -10.54 -25.57 -14.55
CA ASN A 97 -11.86 -26.23 -14.59
C ASN A 97 -12.37 -26.72 -13.23
N THR A 98 -11.53 -26.65 -12.19
CA THR A 98 -11.85 -27.11 -10.82
C THR A 98 -11.23 -26.17 -9.79
N ASN A 99 -11.71 -26.23 -8.55
CA ASN A 99 -11.20 -25.44 -7.42
C ASN A 99 -11.19 -23.93 -7.71
N THR A 100 -12.33 -23.41 -8.15
CA THR A 100 -12.58 -21.98 -8.32
C THR A 100 -13.90 -21.60 -7.66
N VAL A 101 -14.07 -20.33 -7.34
CA VAL A 101 -15.33 -19.76 -6.81
C VAL A 101 -15.73 -18.51 -7.59
N PRO A 102 -17.02 -18.29 -7.85
CA PRO A 102 -17.45 -17.02 -8.42
C PRO A 102 -17.18 -15.89 -7.40
N ALA A 103 -16.65 -14.78 -7.88
CA ALA A 103 -16.31 -13.62 -7.07
C ALA A 103 -16.45 -12.33 -7.87
N TYR A 104 -16.81 -11.27 -7.17
CA TYR A 104 -16.72 -9.91 -7.67
C TYR A 104 -15.26 -9.44 -7.65
N TYR A 105 -14.83 -8.77 -8.72
CA TYR A 105 -13.55 -8.10 -8.81
C TYR A 105 -13.75 -6.59 -8.71
N LEU A 106 -13.20 -6.01 -7.65
CA LEU A 106 -13.09 -4.57 -7.50
C LEU A 106 -11.66 -4.14 -7.79
N ARG A 107 -11.48 -3.39 -8.88
CA ARG A 107 -10.15 -2.92 -9.29
C ARG A 107 -9.61 -1.82 -8.37
N TYR A 108 -8.30 -1.82 -8.19
CA TYR A 108 -7.56 -0.67 -7.67
C TYR A 108 -7.27 0.34 -8.80
N GLN A 109 -7.37 1.63 -8.48
CA GLN A 109 -6.95 2.72 -9.35
C GLN A 109 -6.25 3.77 -8.49
N SER A 110 -4.97 4.07 -8.79
CA SER A 110 -4.18 5.03 -8.01
C SER A 110 -4.82 6.41 -7.98
N ILE A 111 -4.61 7.16 -6.90
CA ILE A 111 -5.19 8.50 -6.73
C ILE A 111 -4.96 9.44 -7.92
N SER A 112 -3.78 9.36 -8.57
CA SER A 112 -3.41 10.13 -9.76
C SER A 112 -4.28 9.85 -10.99
N ILE A 113 -4.85 8.65 -11.10
CA ILE A 113 -5.70 8.22 -12.20
C ILE A 113 -7.17 8.26 -11.77
N GLN A 114 -7.45 7.95 -10.51
CA GLN A 114 -8.79 7.93 -9.93
C GLN A 114 -9.45 9.30 -10.02
N GLY A 115 -8.75 10.35 -9.59
CA GLY A 115 -9.36 11.65 -9.37
C GLY A 115 -10.64 11.51 -8.52
N ASN A 116 -11.74 12.07 -8.99
CA ASN A 116 -13.05 11.96 -8.34
C ASN A 116 -13.89 10.76 -8.82
N GLN A 117 -13.36 9.94 -9.73
CA GLN A 117 -14.04 8.76 -10.31
C GLN A 117 -13.52 7.50 -9.64
N VAL A 118 -14.12 7.16 -8.50
CA VAL A 118 -13.70 6.02 -7.68
C VAL A 118 -14.19 4.70 -8.31
N PRO A 119 -13.32 3.68 -8.47
CA PRO A 119 -13.77 2.35 -8.85
C PRO A 119 -14.80 1.79 -7.86
N PHE A 120 -15.86 1.18 -8.39
CA PHE A 120 -16.87 0.51 -7.58
C PHE A 120 -17.37 -0.77 -8.25
N VAL A 121 -17.99 -1.62 -7.42
CA VAL A 121 -18.82 -2.75 -7.84
C VAL A 121 -20.17 -2.66 -7.14
N ASP A 122 -21.24 -2.89 -7.89
CA ASP A 122 -22.58 -3.11 -7.35
C ASP A 122 -22.79 -4.59 -7.04
N ILE A 123 -23.25 -4.88 -5.82
CA ILE A 123 -23.69 -6.20 -5.38
C ILE A 123 -25.21 -6.15 -5.24
N PRO A 124 -25.97 -6.79 -6.15
CA PRO A 124 -27.43 -6.83 -6.05
C PRO A 124 -27.90 -7.62 -4.83
N ALA A 125 -29.11 -7.33 -4.33
CA ALA A 125 -29.71 -8.10 -3.24
C ALA A 125 -29.77 -9.60 -3.54
N ARG A 126 -30.10 -9.96 -4.78
CA ARG A 126 -29.94 -11.31 -5.31
C ARG A 126 -28.50 -11.50 -5.81
N ARG A 127 -27.62 -11.90 -4.89
CA ARG A 127 -26.19 -12.09 -5.15
C ARG A 127 -25.91 -13.12 -6.26
N GLU A 128 -24.88 -12.83 -7.06
CA GLU A 128 -24.39 -13.70 -8.14
C GLU A 128 -23.09 -14.43 -7.75
N ALA A 129 -22.43 -13.95 -6.70
CA ALA A 129 -21.26 -14.53 -6.07
C ALA A 129 -21.29 -14.33 -4.56
N ASP A 130 -20.60 -15.21 -3.83
CA ASP A 130 -20.45 -15.12 -2.38
C ASP A 130 -19.20 -14.34 -1.96
N PHE A 131 -18.28 -14.05 -2.88
CA PHE A 131 -17.02 -13.36 -2.61
C PHE A 131 -16.87 -12.04 -3.37
N LEU A 132 -16.12 -11.10 -2.78
CA LEU A 132 -15.59 -9.93 -3.47
C LEU A 132 -14.12 -9.73 -3.09
N PHE A 133 -13.24 -9.57 -4.07
CA PHE A 133 -11.80 -9.35 -3.89
C PHE A 133 -11.36 -8.01 -4.50
N THR A 134 -10.47 -7.29 -3.80
CA THR A 134 -10.25 -5.85 -4.06
C THR A 134 -8.79 -5.47 -4.34
N GLY A 135 -7.89 -6.45 -4.27
CA GLY A 135 -6.45 -6.22 -4.24
C GLY A 135 -5.95 -5.81 -2.85
N GLU A 136 -4.68 -5.42 -2.78
CA GLU A 136 -4.03 -4.93 -1.56
C GLU A 136 -4.38 -3.44 -1.35
N LEU A 137 -4.72 -3.06 -0.12
CA LEU A 137 -4.86 -1.65 0.26
C LEU A 137 -3.50 -1.12 0.73
N ALA A 138 -2.95 -0.14 0.01
CA ALA A 138 -1.69 0.52 0.34
C ALA A 138 -1.91 2.02 0.59
N GLY A 139 -2.49 2.37 1.75
CA GLY A 139 -2.97 3.72 2.04
C GLY A 139 -4.37 4.04 1.52
N CYS A 140 -5.05 3.06 0.94
CA CYS A 140 -6.39 3.18 0.38
C CYS A 140 -7.46 2.82 1.43
N SER A 141 -8.73 2.97 1.05
CA SER A 141 -9.86 2.51 1.85
C SER A 141 -10.75 1.60 1.02
N LEU A 142 -11.37 0.63 1.69
CA LEU A 142 -12.52 -0.07 1.14
C LEU A 142 -13.79 0.44 1.83
N VAL A 143 -14.73 0.97 1.05
CA VAL A 143 -15.96 1.56 1.59
C VAL A 143 -17.16 0.82 1.03
N VAL A 144 -18.00 0.28 1.91
CA VAL A 144 -19.25 -0.40 1.55
C VAL A 144 -20.42 0.49 1.94
N VAL A 145 -21.22 0.88 0.95
CA VAL A 145 -22.45 1.68 1.16
C VAL A 145 -23.68 0.85 0.83
N ARG A 146 -24.80 1.16 1.47
CA ARG A 146 -26.11 0.64 1.07
C ARG A 146 -26.59 1.37 -0.18
N ARG A 147 -27.04 0.62 -1.20
CA ARG A 147 -27.58 1.16 -2.45
C ARG A 147 -28.85 0.40 -2.83
N GLY A 148 -30.00 1.04 -2.67
CA GLY A 148 -31.29 0.37 -2.83
C GLY A 148 -31.43 -0.82 -1.85
N ASP A 149 -31.68 -2.00 -2.39
CA ASP A 149 -31.73 -3.28 -1.65
C ASP A 149 -30.38 -4.02 -1.61
N GLY A 150 -29.37 -3.53 -2.33
CA GLY A 150 -28.04 -4.10 -2.43
C GLY A 150 -26.95 -3.29 -1.74
N LEU A 151 -25.71 -3.58 -2.12
CA LEU A 151 -24.51 -2.89 -1.66
C LEU A 151 -23.76 -2.31 -2.86
N ARG A 152 -23.05 -1.21 -2.64
CA ARG A 152 -21.99 -0.75 -3.53
C ARG A 152 -20.69 -0.70 -2.77
N VAL A 153 -19.63 -1.24 -3.36
CA VAL A 153 -18.31 -1.35 -2.74
C VAL A 153 -17.31 -0.53 -3.54
N TYR A 154 -16.63 0.40 -2.87
CA TYR A 154 -15.64 1.29 -3.45
C TYR A 154 -14.24 0.92 -2.97
N HIS A 155 -13.26 1.01 -3.88
CA HIS A 155 -11.84 0.97 -3.55
C HIS A 155 -11.28 2.37 -3.80
N ASP A 156 -11.16 3.15 -2.73
CA ASP A 156 -10.84 4.57 -2.81
C ASP A 156 -9.41 4.85 -2.36
N SER A 157 -8.63 5.45 -3.24
CA SER A 157 -7.25 5.84 -2.96
C SER A 157 -7.09 7.08 -2.09
N ARG A 158 -8.18 7.72 -1.66
CA ARG A 158 -8.13 8.83 -0.69
C ARG A 158 -7.92 8.31 0.72
N TYR A 159 -7.28 9.17 1.51
CA TYR A 159 -6.96 8.88 2.90
C TYR A 159 -8.22 8.79 3.76
N CYS A 160 -8.44 7.62 4.37
CA CYS A 160 -9.55 7.35 5.29
C CYS A 160 -10.89 7.85 4.76
N SER A 161 -11.18 7.42 3.53
CA SER A 161 -12.17 8.03 2.67
C SER A 161 -13.61 7.70 3.05
N SER A 162 -13.88 6.76 3.96
CA SER A 162 -15.25 6.39 4.35
C SER A 162 -16.13 7.57 4.76
N VAL A 163 -15.54 8.58 5.40
CA VAL A 163 -16.19 9.82 5.84
C VAL A 163 -16.72 10.69 4.69
N LEU A 164 -16.23 10.44 3.48
CA LEU A 164 -16.61 11.14 2.25
C LEU A 164 -17.91 10.59 1.63
N TYR A 165 -18.41 9.47 2.14
CA TYR A 165 -19.60 8.77 1.66
C TYR A 165 -20.77 8.94 2.63
N ASP A 166 -21.97 8.64 2.16
CA ASP A 166 -23.17 8.43 2.95
C ASP A 166 -23.53 6.94 2.99
N ASN A 167 -24.48 6.57 3.86
CA ASN A 167 -25.02 5.22 3.95
C ASN A 167 -23.97 4.11 4.10
N VAL A 168 -22.80 4.43 4.68
CA VAL A 168 -21.71 3.48 4.90
C VAL A 168 -22.15 2.44 5.92
N VAL A 169 -22.06 1.16 5.53
CA VAL A 169 -22.43 0.02 6.39
C VAL A 169 -21.21 -0.73 6.91
N MET A 170 -20.11 -0.76 6.15
CA MET A 170 -18.83 -1.35 6.52
C MET A 170 -17.70 -0.57 5.85
N ALA A 171 -16.56 -0.43 6.50
CA ALA A 171 -15.37 0.14 5.89
C ALA A 171 -14.09 -0.41 6.53
N VAL A 172 -13.01 -0.39 5.74
CA VAL A 172 -11.63 -0.49 6.22
C VAL A 172 -10.90 0.71 5.65
N ASP A 173 -10.55 1.65 6.51
CA ASP A 173 -9.81 2.86 6.17
C ASP A 173 -8.32 2.66 6.44
N TYR A 174 -7.46 3.43 5.76
CA TYR A 174 -6.03 3.45 6.09
C TYR A 174 -5.76 3.72 7.57
N CYS A 175 -6.60 4.52 8.21
CA CYS A 175 -6.55 4.83 9.62
C CYS A 175 -6.67 3.58 10.51
N ASP A 176 -7.36 2.53 10.07
CA ASP A 176 -7.51 1.25 10.80
C ASP A 176 -6.21 0.43 10.85
N TYR A 177 -5.32 0.60 9.85
CA TYR A 177 -4.17 -0.30 9.68
C TYR A 177 -2.80 0.40 9.59
N ARG A 178 -2.78 1.73 9.52
CA ARG A 178 -1.60 2.61 9.64
C ARG A 178 -0.81 2.44 10.94
N GLU A 179 -1.49 2.12 12.04
CA GLU A 179 -0.89 2.08 13.39
C GLU A 179 -1.01 0.73 14.09
N ALA A 180 -1.40 -0.32 13.37
CA ALA A 180 -1.52 -1.67 13.94
C ALA A 180 -0.19 -2.26 14.49
N TYR A 181 0.89 -1.47 14.53
CA TYR A 181 2.23 -1.92 14.88
C TYR A 181 2.90 -1.04 15.95
N GLU A 182 3.19 -1.66 17.09
CA GLU A 182 3.88 -1.07 18.24
C GLU A 182 5.34 -0.67 17.96
N ASP A 183 6.01 -1.30 16.98
CA ASP A 183 7.43 -1.05 16.70
C ASP A 183 7.60 -0.11 15.49
N PRO A 184 8.06 1.14 15.70
CA PRO A 184 8.35 2.10 14.63
C PRO A 184 9.37 1.58 13.60
N VAL A 185 10.21 0.61 13.96
CA VAL A 185 11.26 0.02 13.12
C VAL A 185 10.73 -0.92 12.05
N LEU A 186 9.51 -1.41 12.21
CA LEU A 186 8.88 -2.35 11.29
C LEU A 186 7.77 -1.69 10.44
N ARG A 187 7.58 -0.36 10.57
CA ARG A 187 6.54 0.43 9.88
C ARG A 187 6.93 0.83 8.45
N LYS A 188 7.51 -0.09 7.66
CA LYS A 188 8.01 0.25 6.31
C LYS A 188 6.88 0.43 5.30
N PHE A 189 5.79 -0.33 5.44
CA PHE A 189 4.57 -0.25 4.64
C PHE A 189 3.53 -1.06 5.41
N ASP A 190 2.36 -0.50 5.67
CA ASP A 190 1.27 -1.21 6.33
C ASP A 190 0.23 -1.55 5.26
N PRO A 191 0.43 -2.56 4.39
CA PRO A 191 -0.64 -2.96 3.50
C PRO A 191 -1.71 -3.76 4.24
N ALA A 192 -2.92 -3.79 3.69
CA ALA A 192 -3.97 -4.68 4.14
C ALA A 192 -4.52 -5.50 2.97
N THR A 193 -4.64 -6.82 3.15
CA THR A 193 -5.47 -7.64 2.25
C THR A 193 -6.90 -7.55 2.72
N VAL A 194 -7.81 -7.07 1.86
CA VAL A 194 -9.23 -6.99 2.20
C VAL A 194 -10.11 -7.69 1.17
N PHE A 195 -11.14 -8.37 1.66
CA PHE A 195 -12.14 -9.05 0.85
C PHE A 195 -13.47 -9.12 1.59
N MET A 196 -14.54 -9.39 0.86
CA MET A 196 -15.85 -9.63 1.46
C MET A 196 -16.32 -11.05 1.18
N HIS A 197 -17.05 -11.61 2.14
CA HIS A 197 -17.72 -12.89 1.98
C HIS A 197 -19.16 -12.82 2.50
N CYS A 198 -20.09 -13.43 1.77
CA CYS A 198 -21.49 -13.53 2.15
C CYS A 198 -21.74 -14.88 2.82
N GLN A 199 -22.00 -14.86 4.12
CA GLN A 199 -22.33 -16.05 4.89
C GLN A 199 -23.77 -15.93 5.41
N ASN A 200 -24.61 -16.93 5.13
CA ASN A 200 -26.03 -16.94 5.52
C ASN A 200 -26.81 -15.68 5.07
N GLY A 201 -26.49 -15.16 3.87
CA GLY A 201 -27.13 -13.97 3.31
C GLY A 201 -26.65 -12.64 3.89
N THR A 202 -25.64 -12.65 4.78
CA THR A 202 -25.05 -11.43 5.35
C THR A 202 -23.62 -11.26 4.85
N TRP A 203 -23.32 -10.08 4.31
CA TRP A 203 -21.97 -9.71 3.92
C TRP A 203 -21.14 -9.30 5.13
N LYS A 204 -19.92 -9.82 5.20
CA LYS A 204 -18.89 -9.44 6.17
C LYS A 204 -17.66 -8.95 5.41
N LEU A 205 -17.00 -7.93 5.94
CA LEU A 205 -15.72 -7.41 5.41
C LEU A 205 -14.57 -7.94 6.28
N TYR A 206 -13.63 -8.63 5.65
CA TYR A 206 -12.45 -9.20 6.28
C TYR A 206 -11.21 -8.38 5.90
N ALA A 207 -10.37 -8.07 6.88
CA ALA A 207 -9.10 -7.38 6.69
C ALA A 207 -7.96 -8.11 7.38
N GLN A 208 -6.88 -8.38 6.64
CA GLN A 208 -5.64 -8.92 7.18
C GLN A 208 -4.55 -7.85 7.04
N PHE A 209 -4.03 -7.40 8.18
CA PHE A 209 -2.99 -6.37 8.20
C PHE A 209 -1.61 -7.01 8.04
N LEU A 210 -0.89 -6.54 7.04
CA LEU A 210 0.36 -7.12 6.59
C LEU A 210 1.53 -6.25 7.05
N GLN A 211 2.57 -6.86 7.61
CA GLN A 211 3.79 -6.14 7.97
C GLN A 211 4.93 -6.52 7.02
N GLU A 212 5.45 -5.59 6.23
CA GLU A 212 6.70 -5.82 5.50
C GLU A 212 7.91 -5.71 6.44
N ASN A 213 8.59 -6.83 6.73
CA ASN A 213 9.88 -6.80 7.40
C ASN A 213 11.00 -7.18 6.42
N GLU A 214 12.14 -6.49 6.50
CA GLU A 214 13.38 -7.03 5.94
C GLU A 214 13.90 -8.06 6.94
N GLN A 215 13.74 -9.36 6.67
CA GLN A 215 14.67 -10.31 7.26
C GLN A 215 16.00 -10.13 6.53
N HIS A 216 17.00 -9.59 7.23
CA HIS A 216 18.40 -9.86 6.90
C HIS A 216 18.57 -11.36 6.85
N SER A 217 18.70 -11.93 5.65
CA SER A 217 19.36 -13.22 5.50
C SER A 217 20.76 -13.03 6.07
N GLY A 218 21.09 -13.80 7.10
CA GLY A 218 22.44 -13.86 7.66
C GLY A 218 23.48 -14.05 6.56
N GLU A 219 24.67 -13.48 6.80
CA GLU A 219 25.92 -13.72 6.08
C GLU A 219 25.77 -14.06 4.60
N VAL A 220 25.50 -13.06 3.76
CA VAL A 220 25.76 -13.19 2.32
C VAL A 220 27.19 -12.73 2.07
N ALA A 221 28.01 -13.67 1.59
CA ALA A 221 29.37 -13.43 1.14
C ALA A 221 29.42 -12.27 0.13
N ARG A 222 30.50 -11.48 0.18
CA ARG A 222 30.77 -10.36 -0.74
C ARG A 222 30.61 -10.83 -2.20
N GLY A 223 29.61 -10.31 -2.91
CA GLY A 223 29.49 -10.48 -4.36
C GLY A 223 28.08 -10.28 -4.90
N ASP A 224 27.08 -10.74 -4.16
CA ASP A 224 25.67 -10.61 -4.56
C ASP A 224 25.05 -9.42 -3.84
N VAL A 225 24.56 -8.43 -4.60
CA VAL A 225 23.65 -7.43 -4.07
C VAL A 225 22.45 -8.21 -3.53
N PRO A 226 22.20 -8.24 -2.21
CA PRO A 226 21.02 -8.92 -1.72
C PRO A 226 19.83 -8.19 -2.30
N GLU A 227 19.08 -8.83 -3.19
CA GLU A 227 17.69 -8.46 -3.42
C GLU A 227 17.08 -8.30 -2.03
N CYS A 228 16.62 -7.09 -1.72
CA CYS A 228 15.80 -6.86 -0.54
C CYS A 228 14.56 -7.75 -0.69
N LYS A 229 14.63 -8.98 -0.19
CA LYS A 229 13.48 -9.86 -0.13
C LYS A 229 12.59 -9.30 0.96
N ARG A 230 11.57 -8.56 0.54
CA ARG A 230 10.47 -8.13 1.39
C ARG A 230 9.90 -9.39 2.03
N VAL A 231 10.12 -9.56 3.32
CA VAL A 231 9.50 -10.61 4.10
C VAL A 231 8.32 -9.96 4.84
N LEU A 232 7.16 -9.87 4.17
CA LEU A 232 5.83 -9.87 4.80
C LEU A 232 5.76 -10.81 6.04
N ARG A 233 6.05 -10.31 7.24
CA ARG A 233 5.72 -11.02 8.47
C ARG A 233 4.26 -10.73 8.77
N TYR A 234 3.41 -11.72 8.62
CA TYR A 234 2.11 -11.71 9.28
C TYR A 234 2.40 -11.76 10.79
N ARG A 235 2.41 -10.61 11.49
CA ARG A 235 2.55 -10.62 12.95
C ARG A 235 1.20 -11.07 13.50
N ASP A 236 1.24 -12.25 14.13
CA ASP A 236 0.11 -13.00 14.68
C ASP A 236 -1.02 -13.27 13.70
N ARG A 237 -1.06 -14.53 13.24
CA ARG A 237 -2.04 -15.09 12.31
C ARG A 237 -3.49 -15.02 12.79
N ASP A 238 -3.71 -14.46 13.97
CA ASP A 238 -4.97 -14.32 14.68
C ASP A 238 -5.55 -12.88 14.60
N HIS A 239 -4.91 -11.95 13.88
CA HIS A 239 -5.32 -10.53 13.78
C HIS A 239 -5.99 -10.14 12.46
N PHE A 240 -6.88 -10.98 11.93
CA PHE A 240 -7.81 -10.44 10.94
C PHE A 240 -8.96 -9.75 11.66
N VAL A 241 -9.41 -8.62 11.11
CA VAL A 241 -10.57 -7.89 11.63
C VAL A 241 -11.76 -8.20 10.75
N VAL A 242 -12.89 -8.52 11.38
CA VAL A 242 -14.19 -8.61 10.72
C VAL A 242 -14.94 -7.30 10.99
N LYS A 243 -15.19 -6.52 9.94
CA LYS A 243 -16.02 -5.32 9.99
C LYS A 243 -17.44 -5.72 9.59
N THR A 244 -18.37 -5.58 10.52
CA THR A 244 -19.83 -5.75 10.31
C THR A 244 -20.60 -4.45 10.48
N GLN A 245 -19.93 -3.40 10.93
CA GLN A 245 -20.47 -2.07 11.16
C GLN A 245 -19.43 -1.00 10.84
N TYR A 246 -19.92 0.19 10.53
CA TYR A 246 -19.09 1.36 10.27
C TYR A 246 -18.83 2.17 11.54
N VAL A 247 -17.60 2.63 11.69
CA VAL A 247 -17.18 3.65 12.67
C VAL A 247 -16.35 4.67 11.91
N ALA A 248 -16.77 5.93 11.97
CA ALA A 248 -16.08 7.00 11.25
C ALA A 248 -14.71 7.32 11.89
N PRO A 249 -13.64 7.43 11.10
CA PRO A 249 -12.36 7.92 11.60
C PRO A 249 -12.43 9.40 11.99
N ASP A 250 -11.67 9.78 13.03
CA ASP A 250 -11.54 11.17 13.48
C ASP A 250 -10.39 11.87 12.73
N ILE A 251 -10.74 12.46 11.58
CA ILE A 251 -9.79 13.13 10.70
C ILE A 251 -9.13 14.34 11.38
N GLU A 252 -9.82 15.03 12.28
CA GLU A 252 -9.25 16.19 12.97
C GLU A 252 -8.18 15.77 13.99
N ALA A 253 -8.44 14.71 14.77
CA ALA A 253 -7.46 14.11 15.66
C ALA A 253 -6.23 13.59 14.88
N ASP A 254 -6.46 12.90 13.77
CA ASP A 254 -5.37 12.40 12.91
C ASP A 254 -4.49 13.51 12.35
N ARG A 255 -5.10 14.63 11.95
CA ARG A 255 -4.38 15.81 11.46
C ARG A 255 -3.45 16.38 12.53
N GLU A 256 -3.92 16.42 13.77
CA GLU A 256 -3.12 16.90 14.91
C GLU A 256 -1.96 15.96 15.23
N VAL A 257 -2.19 14.63 15.24
CA VAL A 257 -1.12 13.64 15.47
C VAL A 257 -0.01 13.78 14.42
N LEU A 258 -0.37 13.82 13.14
CA LEU A 258 0.61 13.96 12.05
C LEU A 258 1.34 15.30 12.11
N TYR A 259 0.65 16.39 12.46
CA TYR A 259 1.27 17.69 12.66
C TYR A 259 2.33 17.65 13.78
N GLN A 260 2.01 17.05 14.94
CA GLN A 260 2.94 16.97 16.06
C GLN A 260 4.16 16.08 15.74
N GLU A 261 3.96 14.95 15.05
CA GLU A 261 5.06 14.10 14.60
C GLU A 261 6.00 14.84 13.63
N LEU A 262 5.45 15.53 12.63
CA LEU A 262 6.23 16.36 11.72
C LEU A 262 6.94 17.50 12.46
N LYS A 263 6.26 18.17 13.38
CA LYS A 263 6.83 19.27 14.15
C LYS A 263 8.02 18.79 14.97
N LYS A 264 7.93 17.62 15.60
CA LYS A 264 9.04 17.00 16.32
C LYS A 264 10.25 16.77 15.41
N ILE A 265 10.04 16.22 14.22
CA ILE A 265 11.11 16.02 13.23
C ILE A 265 11.71 17.36 12.80
N ALA A 266 10.89 18.39 12.53
CA ALA A 266 11.41 19.72 12.18
C ALA A 266 12.27 20.31 13.29
N ILE A 267 11.84 20.23 14.56
CA ILE A 267 12.63 20.72 15.70
C ILE A 267 13.96 19.98 15.80
N GLU A 268 13.95 18.66 15.66
CA GLU A 268 15.15 17.82 15.80
C GLU A 268 16.21 18.14 14.72
N TYR A 269 15.79 18.34 13.47
CA TYR A 269 16.72 18.47 12.34
C TYR A 269 16.97 19.91 11.90
N LEU A 270 16.00 20.80 12.09
CA LEU A 270 16.08 22.20 11.65
C LEU A 270 16.24 23.16 12.84
N GLY A 271 15.89 22.74 14.06
CA GLY A 271 15.84 23.60 15.23
C GLY A 271 14.52 24.37 15.35
N ALA A 272 14.12 24.66 16.60
CA ALA A 272 12.82 25.26 16.91
C ALA A 272 12.57 26.62 16.25
N ALA A 273 13.62 27.41 16.00
CA ALA A 273 13.51 28.72 15.35
C ALA A 273 13.03 28.64 13.88
N ASN A 274 13.18 27.48 13.23
CA ASN A 274 12.79 27.25 11.85
C ASN A 274 11.39 26.60 11.72
N VAL A 275 10.66 26.47 12.82
CA VAL A 275 9.29 25.94 12.83
C VAL A 275 8.31 27.11 12.70
N PRO A 276 7.46 27.13 11.65
CA PRO A 276 6.49 28.22 11.47
C PRO A 276 5.46 28.31 12.61
N THR A 277 5.01 29.52 12.89
CA THR A 277 3.96 29.82 13.89
C THR A 277 2.57 30.02 13.27
N THR A 278 2.45 29.87 11.95
CA THR A 278 1.21 29.98 11.18
C THR A 278 0.09 29.16 11.83
N GLN A 279 -1.10 29.74 11.91
CA GLN A 279 -2.32 29.07 12.37
C GLN A 279 -3.24 28.76 11.18
N ASP A 280 -4.08 27.75 11.35
CA ASP A 280 -5.18 27.54 10.42
C ASP A 280 -6.17 28.71 10.53
N ALA A 281 -6.79 29.07 9.40
CA ALA A 281 -7.80 30.11 9.31
C ALA A 281 -9.11 29.54 8.74
N GLU A 282 -10.06 30.42 8.40
CA GLU A 282 -11.36 29.99 7.87
C GLU A 282 -11.22 29.21 6.55
N PHE A 283 -12.11 28.23 6.38
CA PHE A 283 -12.20 27.44 5.16
C PHE A 283 -12.56 28.31 3.96
N ALA A 284 -11.74 28.24 2.91
CA ALA A 284 -12.06 28.81 1.61
C ALA A 284 -12.77 27.77 0.73
N ASP A 285 -13.96 28.09 0.22
CA ASP A 285 -14.76 27.17 -0.60
C ASP A 285 -14.07 26.86 -1.95
N PHE A 286 -14.38 25.69 -2.53
CA PHE A 286 -13.87 25.25 -3.84
C PHE A 286 -14.87 24.37 -4.60
N ALA A 287 -14.63 24.15 -5.90
CA ALA A 287 -15.58 23.39 -6.72
C ALA A 287 -15.53 21.87 -6.37
N PRO A 288 -16.67 21.18 -6.21
CA PRO A 288 -16.72 19.74 -5.87
C PRO A 288 -16.05 18.81 -6.88
N ASN A 289 -15.87 19.27 -8.12
CA ASN A 289 -15.21 18.52 -9.17
C ASN A 289 -13.68 18.75 -9.24
N GLN A 290 -13.11 19.51 -8.29
CA GLN A 290 -11.69 19.82 -8.24
C GLN A 290 -11.04 19.22 -6.98
N PRO A 291 -9.82 18.69 -7.08
CA PRO A 291 -9.09 18.26 -5.89
C PRO A 291 -8.82 19.47 -4.96
N PRO A 292 -8.86 19.28 -3.64
CA PRO A 292 -8.62 20.35 -2.68
C PRO A 292 -7.19 20.88 -2.82
N SER A 293 -7.03 22.20 -2.78
CA SER A 293 -5.73 22.84 -2.76
C SER A 293 -5.19 22.93 -1.34
N LEU A 294 -3.95 22.47 -1.12
CA LEU A 294 -3.28 22.60 0.19
C LEU A 294 -2.89 24.05 0.53
N SER A 295 -3.11 25.00 -0.39
CA SER A 295 -3.05 26.44 -0.09
C SER A 295 -4.30 26.98 0.60
N ASN A 296 -5.30 26.14 0.86
CA ASN A 296 -6.51 26.53 1.59
C ASN A 296 -6.15 27.00 3.01
N PRO A 297 -6.67 28.15 3.49
CA PRO A 297 -6.31 28.68 4.79
C PRO A 297 -6.65 27.74 5.97
N ALA A 298 -7.63 26.85 5.81
CA ALA A 298 -8.01 25.88 6.85
C ALA A 298 -6.97 24.80 7.17
N VAL A 299 -5.90 24.69 6.36
CA VAL A 299 -4.77 23.77 6.60
C VAL A 299 -3.41 24.49 6.56
N ALA A 300 -3.41 25.83 6.68
CA ALA A 300 -2.23 26.67 6.56
C ALA A 300 -1.13 26.33 7.58
N ARG A 301 -1.49 25.88 8.79
CA ARG A 301 -0.53 25.51 9.84
C ARG A 301 0.33 24.32 9.41
N THR A 302 -0.31 23.24 8.94
CA THR A 302 0.39 22.03 8.51
C THR A 302 1.12 22.27 7.19
N GLU A 303 0.53 23.03 6.26
CA GLU A 303 1.19 23.36 4.99
C GLU A 303 2.44 24.22 5.20
N ALA A 304 2.38 25.24 6.06
CA ALA A 304 3.55 26.05 6.38
C ALA A 304 4.70 25.20 6.92
N LEU A 305 4.41 24.25 7.81
CA LEU A 305 5.42 23.32 8.34
C LEU A 305 6.04 22.47 7.22
N ARG A 306 5.23 21.92 6.31
CA ARG A 306 5.73 21.16 5.14
C ARG A 306 6.62 22.02 4.25
N GLN A 307 6.21 23.25 3.97
CA GLN A 307 6.98 24.18 3.14
C GLN A 307 8.30 24.55 3.80
N ALA A 308 8.34 24.79 5.11
CA ALA A 308 9.58 25.00 5.84
C ALA A 308 10.53 23.80 5.72
N MET A 309 10.03 22.57 5.89
CA MET A 309 10.84 21.37 5.72
C MET A 309 11.45 21.24 4.32
N VAL A 310 10.68 21.58 3.28
CA VAL A 310 11.15 21.59 1.89
C VAL A 310 12.18 22.71 1.67
N GLN A 311 11.88 23.92 2.14
CA GLN A 311 12.75 25.10 1.99
C GLN A 311 14.11 24.89 2.67
N HIS A 312 14.14 24.28 3.85
CA HIS A 312 15.37 23.94 4.55
C HIS A 312 16.03 22.64 4.04
N GLY A 313 15.48 22.02 2.99
CA GLY A 313 16.10 20.85 2.35
C GLY A 313 16.16 19.62 3.24
N LEU A 314 15.18 19.41 4.14
CA LEU A 314 15.20 18.34 5.14
C LEU A 314 15.35 16.95 4.51
N GLU A 315 14.74 16.71 3.35
CA GLU A 315 14.92 15.47 2.59
C GLU A 315 16.40 15.24 2.20
N ASN A 316 17.09 16.30 1.78
CA ASN A 316 18.51 16.22 1.41
C ASN A 316 19.39 16.00 2.65
N ILE A 317 19.04 16.61 3.79
CA ILE A 317 19.73 16.38 5.07
C ILE A 317 19.66 14.90 5.45
N PHE A 318 18.47 14.28 5.34
CA PHE A 318 18.33 12.84 5.59
C PHE A 318 19.14 12.00 4.61
N LYS A 319 19.04 12.27 3.30
CA LYS A 319 19.81 11.55 2.26
C LYS A 319 21.31 11.61 2.53
N GLN A 320 21.82 12.77 2.89
CA GLN A 320 23.23 12.97 3.23
C GLN A 320 23.63 12.15 4.45
N LYS A 321 22.89 12.24 5.57
CA LYS A 321 23.18 11.48 6.79
C LYS A 321 23.15 9.96 6.57
N VAL A 322 22.20 9.48 5.76
CA VAL A 322 22.13 8.07 5.37
C VAL A 322 23.36 7.67 4.56
N ALA A 323 23.76 8.46 3.57
CA ALA A 323 24.94 8.19 2.73
C ALA A 323 26.24 8.19 3.55
N GLU A 324 26.43 9.18 4.41
CA GLU A 324 27.59 9.28 5.31
C GLU A 324 27.70 8.05 6.22
N LYS A 325 26.60 7.64 6.86
CA LYS A 325 26.61 6.46 7.75
C LYS A 325 26.78 5.14 7.00
N LYS A 326 26.31 5.06 5.77
CA LYS A 326 26.58 3.91 4.89
C LYS A 326 28.07 3.80 4.58
N GLU A 327 28.72 4.91 4.28
CA GLU A 327 30.15 4.95 4.00
C GLU A 327 30.98 4.62 5.23
N GLU A 328 30.69 5.23 6.39
CA GLU A 328 31.36 4.92 7.65
C GLU A 328 31.24 3.42 8.02
N ALA A 329 30.04 2.84 7.85
CA ALA A 329 29.82 1.41 8.10
C ALA A 329 30.63 0.52 7.14
N ALA A 330 30.80 0.94 5.88
CA ALA A 330 31.61 0.22 4.90
C ALA A 330 33.12 0.28 5.24
N GLN A 331 33.61 1.41 5.74
CA GLN A 331 35.01 1.62 6.12
C GLN A 331 35.42 0.84 7.39
N GLN A 332 34.47 0.51 8.28
CA GLN A 332 34.74 -0.30 9.48
C GLN A 332 34.78 -1.82 9.21
N LYS A 333 34.44 -2.27 8.00
CA LYS A 333 34.37 -3.68 7.63
C LYS A 333 35.77 -4.33 7.66
N GLY A 334 36.10 -5.05 8.73
CA GLY A 334 37.39 -5.74 8.93
C GLY A 334 38.24 -5.24 10.11
N ARG A 335 37.74 -4.32 10.93
CA ARG A 335 38.36 -3.88 12.19
C ARG A 335 37.61 -4.47 13.39
N PRO A 336 38.24 -4.70 14.56
CA PRO A 336 37.54 -5.12 15.76
C PRO A 336 36.45 -4.08 16.10
N VAL A 337 35.21 -4.53 16.13
CA VAL A 337 34.02 -3.70 16.34
C VAL A 337 33.78 -3.55 17.84
N ASP A 338 33.64 -2.33 18.32
CA ASP A 338 33.04 -2.06 19.63
C ASP A 338 31.54 -2.47 19.56
N PRO A 339 31.07 -3.43 20.36
CA PRO A 339 29.68 -3.88 20.33
C PRO A 339 28.66 -2.77 20.63
N THR A 340 29.08 -1.64 21.21
CA THR A 340 28.22 -0.48 21.47
C THR A 340 28.04 0.45 20.26
N LEU A 341 28.79 0.24 19.18
CA LEU A 341 28.84 1.11 18.00
C LEU A 341 28.63 0.31 16.71
N ASP A 342 27.54 -0.47 16.66
CA ASP A 342 27.10 -1.16 15.45
C ASP A 342 26.59 -0.12 14.42
N LEU A 343 27.51 0.45 13.64
CA LEU A 343 27.21 1.43 12.59
C LEU A 343 26.23 0.91 11.54
N HIS A 344 26.17 -0.41 11.33
CA HIS A 344 25.20 -1.01 10.41
C HIS A 344 23.78 -0.88 10.96
N ARG A 345 23.57 -1.10 12.27
CA ARG A 345 22.28 -0.81 12.94
C ARG A 345 21.94 0.68 12.92
N VAL A 346 22.93 1.56 13.10
CA VAL A 346 22.71 3.02 13.04
C VAL A 346 22.25 3.44 11.65
N HIS A 347 22.93 2.98 10.60
CA HIS A 347 22.53 3.23 9.21
C HIS A 347 21.10 2.76 8.94
N GLN A 348 20.75 1.53 9.34
CA GLN A 348 19.38 1.00 9.15
C GLN A 348 18.32 1.84 9.87
N ARG A 349 18.61 2.28 11.10
CA ARG A 349 17.70 3.16 11.86
C ARG A 349 17.50 4.51 11.18
N LEU A 350 18.55 5.07 10.57
CA LEU A 350 18.45 6.33 9.81
C LEU A 350 17.67 6.17 8.51
N GLU A 351 17.91 5.09 7.76
CA GLU A 351 17.13 4.79 6.55
C GLU A 351 15.64 4.63 6.86
N LEU A 352 15.33 3.95 7.95
CA LEU A 352 13.98 3.83 8.46
C LEU A 352 13.41 5.21 8.84
N ALA A 353 14.12 5.98 9.67
CA ALA A 353 13.65 7.29 10.10
C ALA A 353 13.35 8.20 8.90
N PHE A 354 14.18 8.13 7.86
CA PHE A 354 13.96 8.86 6.62
C PHE A 354 12.69 8.41 5.89
N ARG A 355 12.43 7.11 5.79
CA ARG A 355 11.20 6.59 5.18
C ARG A 355 9.95 6.96 5.98
N VAL A 356 10.02 6.86 7.30
CA VAL A 356 8.93 7.29 8.20
C VAL A 356 8.66 8.78 7.98
N PHE A 357 9.69 9.61 7.93
CA PHE A 357 9.55 11.03 7.60
C PHE A 357 8.82 11.25 6.26
N LEU A 358 9.27 10.61 5.17
CA LEU A 358 8.63 10.73 3.85
C LEU A 358 7.17 10.29 3.89
N LYS A 359 6.88 9.20 4.61
CA LYS A 359 5.52 8.69 4.79
C LYS A 359 4.65 9.66 5.56
N ARG A 360 5.11 10.20 6.70
CA ARG A 360 4.37 11.22 7.47
C ARG A 360 4.13 12.48 6.66
N LEU A 361 5.09 12.88 5.83
CA LEU A 361 4.91 14.00 4.92
C LEU A 361 3.77 13.74 3.93
N SER A 362 3.73 12.54 3.33
CA SER A 362 2.66 12.12 2.41
C SER A 362 1.30 11.97 3.11
N ASP A 363 1.26 11.32 4.26
CA ASP A 363 0.05 11.09 5.06
C ASP A 363 -0.54 12.43 5.51
N SER A 364 0.28 13.40 5.93
CA SER A 364 -0.20 14.74 6.30
C SER A 364 -0.87 15.49 5.15
N LYS A 365 -0.33 15.41 3.92
CA LYS A 365 -0.94 16.00 2.73
C LYS A 365 -2.29 15.36 2.43
N SER A 366 -2.34 14.04 2.56
CA SER A 366 -3.53 13.26 2.23
C SER A 366 -4.64 13.46 3.28
N THR A 367 -4.27 13.55 4.56
CA THR A 367 -5.19 13.87 5.66
C THR A 367 -5.75 15.28 5.53
N ASP A 368 -4.91 16.29 5.23
CA ASP A 368 -5.37 17.65 4.97
C ASP A 368 -6.33 17.71 3.78
N ALA A 369 -6.05 16.96 2.70
CA ALA A 369 -6.96 16.86 1.56
C ALA A 369 -8.32 16.26 1.96
N THR A 370 -8.35 15.17 2.72
CA THR A 370 -9.60 14.58 3.25
C THR A 370 -10.34 15.55 4.16
N TYR A 371 -9.63 16.25 5.04
CA TYR A 371 -10.21 17.28 5.90
C TYR A 371 -10.87 18.41 5.10
N LEU A 372 -10.21 18.90 4.04
CA LEU A 372 -10.79 19.92 3.16
C LEU A 372 -12.02 19.43 2.41
N TRP A 373 -12.05 18.17 1.97
CA TRP A 373 -13.25 17.56 1.41
C TRP A 373 -14.40 17.49 2.43
N LEU A 374 -14.10 17.20 3.70
CA LEU A 374 -15.11 17.22 4.76
C LEU A 374 -15.65 18.62 5.03
N LYS A 375 -14.78 19.65 5.04
CA LYS A 375 -15.23 21.04 5.17
C LYS A 375 -16.07 21.48 3.98
N LEU A 376 -15.73 21.04 2.77
CA LEU A 376 -16.57 21.25 1.58
C LEU A 376 -17.95 20.61 1.74
N LYS A 377 -18.00 19.33 2.15
CA LYS A 377 -19.24 18.60 2.41
C LYS A 377 -20.14 19.36 3.38
N GLN A 378 -19.56 19.88 4.47
CA GLN A 378 -20.27 20.67 5.47
C GLN A 378 -20.73 22.02 4.91
N ALA A 379 -19.85 22.78 4.24
CA ALA A 379 -20.13 24.11 3.73
C ALA A 379 -21.22 24.12 2.64
N GLN A 380 -21.22 23.11 1.77
CA GLN A 380 -22.18 22.99 0.66
C GLN A 380 -23.36 22.06 0.98
N ASN A 381 -23.46 21.58 2.22
CA ASN A 381 -24.51 20.65 2.67
C ASN A 381 -24.66 19.40 1.76
N LEU A 382 -23.53 18.84 1.35
CA LEU A 382 -23.48 17.66 0.48
C LEU A 382 -23.74 16.40 1.31
N GLN A 383 -24.55 15.48 0.76
CA GLN A 383 -24.76 14.17 1.38
C GLN A 383 -23.51 13.30 1.30
N ALA A 384 -22.81 13.35 0.17
CA ALA A 384 -21.52 12.71 -0.06
C ALA A 384 -20.64 13.60 -0.95
N VAL A 385 -19.32 13.49 -0.79
CA VAL A 385 -18.34 14.11 -1.70
C VAL A 385 -18.21 13.29 -2.98
N VAL A 386 -18.46 11.98 -2.88
CA VAL A 386 -18.58 11.08 -4.02
C VAL A 386 -20.06 11.01 -4.37
N ALA A 387 -20.48 11.77 -5.37
CA ALA A 387 -21.85 11.66 -5.88
C ALA A 387 -22.05 10.31 -6.60
N GLU A 388 -23.26 9.74 -6.46
CA GLU A 388 -23.67 8.47 -7.09
C GLU A 388 -23.76 8.51 -8.62
#